data_AF-A0A3N6DKY3-F1
#
_entry.id   AF-A0A3N6DKY3-F1
#
_cell.length_a   1.000
_cell.length_b   1.000
_cell.length_c   1.000
_cell.angle_alpha   90.00
_cell.angle_beta   90.00
_cell.angle_gamma   90.00
#
_symmetry.space_group_name_H-M   'P 1'
#
loop_
_entity.id
_entity.type
_entity.pdbx_description
1 polymer ?
#
loop_
_entity_poly.entity_id
_entity_poly.type
_entity_poly.pdbx_seq_one_letter_code
_entity_poly.pdbx_strand_id
1 'polypeptide(L)'
;MVTDDVDAVREKVTEKLAFYEQVPSYARVIELSGGRRAADVAVIGDERRIAEEVRRYRDAGATAVVFSGTEIAGDADRLRTWDVLGSLAG
;
A
#
# COMPACT_ATOMS: atom_id res chain seq x y z
N MET A 1 -0.94 -3.29 -2.74
CA MET A 1 -1.86 -4.22 -3.41
C MET A 1 -1.59 -4.21 -4.90
N VAL A 2 -1.54 -5.40 -5.48
CA VAL A 2 -1.44 -5.61 -6.92
C VAL A 2 -2.80 -5.32 -7.55
N THR A 3 -2.83 -4.60 -8.68
CA THR A 3 -4.04 -4.42 -9.49
C THR A 3 -3.69 -3.94 -10.90
N ASP A 4 -4.54 -4.27 -11.87
CA ASP A 4 -4.45 -3.74 -13.23
C ASP A 4 -5.27 -2.45 -13.42
N ASP A 5 -6.12 -2.08 -12.44
CA ASP A 5 -6.94 -0.86 -12.44
C ASP A 5 -6.57 0.04 -11.26
N VAL A 6 -5.40 0.67 -11.38
CA VAL A 6 -4.81 1.52 -10.34
C VAL A 6 -5.74 2.66 -9.96
N ASP A 7 -6.41 3.28 -10.94
CA ASP A 7 -7.25 4.45 -10.71
C ASP A 7 -8.51 4.08 -9.92
N ALA A 8 -9.23 3.02 -10.32
CA ALA A 8 -10.41 2.58 -9.58
C ALA A 8 -10.06 2.10 -8.16
N VAL A 9 -8.93 1.42 -7.99
CA VAL A 9 -8.49 1.00 -6.65
C VAL A 9 -8.07 2.21 -5.81
N ARG A 10 -7.40 3.21 -6.40
CA ARG A 10 -7.00 4.42 -5.69
C ARG A 10 -8.21 5.23 -5.21
N GLU A 11 -9.29 5.28 -6.00
CA GLU A 11 -10.55 5.89 -5.58
C GLU A 11 -11.13 5.16 -4.35
N LYS A 12 -11.25 3.83 -4.42
CA LYS A 12 -11.73 3.00 -3.29
C LYS A 12 -10.88 3.17 -2.03
N VAL A 13 -9.56 3.21 -2.18
CA VAL A 13 -8.62 3.44 -1.06
C VAL A 13 -8.83 4.83 -0.48
N THR A 14 -9.00 5.85 -1.31
CA THR A 14 -9.25 7.23 -0.88
C THR A 14 -10.51 7.33 -0.03
N GLU A 15 -11.60 6.68 -0.46
CA GLU A 15 -12.85 6.64 0.30
C GLU A 15 -12.69 5.87 1.62
N LYS A 16 -12.20 4.63 1.55
CA LYS A 16 -12.12 3.74 2.73
C LYS A 16 -11.15 4.22 3.80
N LEU A 17 -10.07 4.90 3.41
CA LEU A 17 -9.05 5.36 4.34
C LEU A 17 -9.25 6.81 4.78
N ALA A 18 -10.25 7.53 4.27
CA ALA A 18 -10.50 8.94 4.61
C ALA A 18 -10.67 9.19 6.12
N PHE A 19 -11.17 8.20 6.88
CA PHE A 19 -11.35 8.34 8.32
C PHE A 19 -10.02 8.50 9.07
N TYR A 20 -8.92 7.95 8.56
CA TYR A 20 -7.59 8.10 9.17
C TYR A 20 -7.13 9.57 9.16
N GLU A 21 -7.58 10.35 8.18
CA GLU A 21 -7.26 11.77 8.04
C GLU A 21 -7.92 12.64 9.12
N GLN A 22 -8.96 12.12 9.79
CA GLN A 22 -9.68 12.82 10.86
C GLN A 22 -8.98 12.70 12.22
N VAL A 23 -8.02 11.79 12.35
CA VAL A 23 -7.26 11.58 13.59
C VAL A 23 -5.95 12.37 13.53
N PRO A 24 -5.72 13.38 14.39
CA PRO A 24 -4.56 14.28 14.25
C PRO A 24 -3.20 13.58 14.22
N SER A 25 -3.03 12.53 15.03
CA SER A 25 -1.79 11.75 15.04
C SER A 25 -1.53 11.01 13.73
N TYR A 26 -2.57 10.52 13.06
CA TYR A 26 -2.45 9.84 11.77
C TYR A 26 -2.28 10.81 10.60
N ALA A 27 -3.02 11.92 10.60
CA ALA A 27 -2.79 13.01 9.64
C ALA A 27 -1.32 13.46 9.69
N ARG A 28 -0.74 13.59 10.90
CA ARG A 28 0.67 13.93 11.06
C ARG A 28 1.63 12.88 10.48
N VAL A 29 1.34 11.59 10.67
CA VAL A 29 2.16 10.50 10.09
C VAL A 29 2.09 10.49 8.56
N ILE A 30 0.92 10.78 7.98
CA ILE A 30 0.74 10.90 6.52
C ILE A 30 1.61 12.03 5.96
N GLU A 31 1.58 13.21 6.59
CA GLU A 31 2.42 14.35 6.19
C GLU A 31 3.91 14.02 6.25
N LEU A 32 4.36 13.39 7.34
CA LEU A 32 5.76 12.98 7.52
C LEU A 32 6.20 11.94 6.48
N SER A 33 5.25 11.17 5.94
CA SER A 33 5.48 10.22 4.86
C SER A 33 5.47 10.89 3.47
N GLY A 34 5.25 12.20 3.40
CA GLY A 34 5.20 12.98 2.16
C GLY A 34 3.83 13.00 1.47
N GLY A 35 2.79 12.47 2.11
CA GLY A 35 1.41 12.44 1.59
C GLY A 35 0.57 13.61 2.08
N ARG A 36 -0.56 13.85 1.40
CA ARG A 36 -1.63 14.75 1.87
C ARG A 36 -2.92 14.02 2.18
N ARG A 37 -3.09 12.83 1.58
CA ARG A 37 -4.23 11.93 1.77
C ARG A 37 -3.73 10.57 2.24
N ALA A 38 -4.57 9.81 2.92
CA ALA A 38 -4.23 8.45 3.34
C ALA A 38 -3.92 7.54 2.13
N ALA A 39 -4.55 7.79 0.97
CA ALA A 39 -4.25 7.08 -0.26
C ALA A 39 -2.87 7.40 -0.86
N ASP A 40 -2.23 8.51 -0.48
CA ASP A 40 -0.90 8.88 -1.01
C ASP A 40 0.22 8.03 -0.40
N VAL A 41 -0.03 7.41 0.76
CA VAL A 41 0.90 6.49 1.41
C VAL A 41 0.59 5.02 1.08
N ALA A 42 -0.49 4.75 0.35
CA ALA A 42 -0.85 3.40 -0.08
C ALA A 42 0.00 2.97 -1.28
N VAL A 43 0.37 1.68 -1.29
CA VAL A 43 1.14 1.07 -2.38
C VAL A 43 0.16 0.35 -3.29
N ILE A 44 -0.07 0.91 -4.48
CA ILE A 44 -1.02 0.41 -5.48
C ILE A 44 -0.28 0.34 -6.82
N GLY A 45 -0.39 -0.76 -7.54
CA GLY A 45 0.26 -0.94 -8.84
C GLY A 45 0.35 -2.41 -9.21
N ASP A 46 1.19 -2.73 -10.18
CA ASP A 46 1.48 -4.10 -10.58
C ASP A 46 2.46 -4.81 -9.61
N GLU A 47 2.78 -6.06 -9.89
CA GLU A 47 3.73 -6.88 -9.13
C GLU A 47 5.11 -6.23 -9.04
N ARG A 48 5.56 -5.58 -10.11
CA ARG A 48 6.86 -4.90 -10.15
C ARG A 48 6.90 -3.73 -9.19
N ARG A 49 5.83 -2.92 -9.17
CA ARG A 49 5.67 -1.79 -8.26
C ARG A 49 5.71 -2.23 -6.79
N ILE A 50 5.04 -3.34 -6.46
CA ILE A 50 5.09 -3.91 -5.11
C ILE A 50 6.52 -4.36 -4.77
N ALA A 51 7.19 -5.07 -5.66
CA ALA A 51 8.55 -5.53 -5.41
C ALA A 51 9.56 -4.37 -5.25
N GLU A 52 9.40 -3.29 -6.01
CA GLU A 52 10.22 -2.08 -5.90
C GLU A 52 10.05 -1.37 -4.56
N GLU A 53 8.82 -1.26 -4.06
CA GLU A 53 8.56 -0.61 -2.78
C GLU A 53 9.04 -1.46 -1.60
N VAL A 54 8.86 -2.79 -1.64
CA VAL A 54 9.46 -3.70 -0.64
C VAL A 54 10.97 -3.51 -0.59
N ARG A 55 11.66 -3.54 -1.74
CA ARG A 55 13.11 -3.30 -1.81
C ARG A 55 13.48 -1.94 -1.26
N ARG A 56 12.76 -0.87 -1.62
CA ARG A 56 13.00 0.48 -1.09
C ARG A 56 12.97 0.51 0.44
N TYR A 57 11.98 -0.14 1.07
CA TYR A 57 11.93 -0.20 2.54
C TYR A 57 13.09 -1.01 3.13
N ARG A 58 13.44 -2.15 2.52
CA ARG A 58 14.61 -2.96 2.94
C ARG A 58 15.92 -2.19 2.81
N ASP A 59 16.13 -1.50 1.69
CA ASP A 59 17.30 -0.68 1.41
C ASP A 59 17.41 0.50 2.38
N ALA A 60 16.27 1.00 2.87
CA ALA A 60 16.20 2.01 3.94
C ALA A 60 16.47 1.44 5.35
N GLY A 61 16.76 0.14 5.48
CA GLY A 61 17.09 -0.52 6.75
C GLY A 61 15.91 -1.18 7.46
N ALA A 62 14.74 -1.35 6.81
CA ALA A 62 13.61 -2.02 7.43
C ALA A 62 13.91 -3.51 7.71
N THR A 63 13.80 -3.91 8.98
CA THR A 63 13.94 -5.31 9.41
C THR A 63 12.69 -6.14 9.14
N ALA A 64 11.53 -5.48 9.00
CA ALA A 64 10.29 -6.09 8.56
C ALA A 64 9.49 -5.07 7.71
N VAL A 65 8.75 -5.59 6.72
CA VAL A 65 7.78 -4.83 5.93
C VAL A 65 6.45 -5.56 6.05
N VAL A 66 5.40 -4.85 6.48
CA VAL A 66 4.07 -5.43 6.72
C VAL A 66 3.08 -4.79 5.76
N PHE A 67 2.35 -5.63 5.02
CA PHE A 67 1.26 -5.19 4.16
C PHE A 67 -0.09 -5.47 4.82
N SER A 68 -0.98 -4.50 4.73
CA SER A 68 -2.36 -4.56 5.21
C SER A 68 -3.32 -3.97 4.17
N GLY A 69 -4.62 -4.18 4.32
CA GLY A 69 -5.63 -3.67 3.39
C GLY A 69 -5.58 -4.31 2.00
N THR A 70 -5.00 -5.51 1.88
CA THR A 70 -4.82 -6.22 0.60
C THR A 70 -6.14 -6.62 -0.07
N GLU A 71 -7.23 -6.65 0.68
CA GLU A 71 -8.58 -7.01 0.24
C GLU A 71 -9.31 -5.89 -0.52
N ILE A 72 -8.82 -4.65 -0.48
CA ILE A 72 -9.51 -3.50 -1.08
C ILE A 72 -9.63 -3.63 -2.61
N ALA A 73 -8.65 -4.25 -3.26
CA ALA A 73 -8.65 -4.51 -4.71
C ALA A 73 -9.49 -5.73 -5.13
N GLY A 74 -10.05 -6.49 -4.18
CA GLY A 74 -10.81 -7.71 -4.43
C GLY A 74 -9.96 -8.98 -4.34
N ASP A 75 -10.60 -10.16 -4.38
CA ASP A 75 -9.95 -11.42 -4.02
C ASP A 75 -8.85 -11.87 -5.01
N ALA A 76 -9.04 -11.68 -6.31
CA ALA A 76 -8.04 -12.04 -7.30
C ALA A 76 -6.74 -11.22 -7.14
N ASP A 77 -6.89 -9.90 -7.01
CA ASP A 77 -5.79 -8.96 -6.78
C ASP A 77 -5.14 -9.14 -5.41
N ARG A 78 -5.93 -9.54 -4.40
CA ARG A 78 -5.41 -9.97 -3.11
C ARG A 78 -4.47 -11.15 -3.29
N LEU A 79 -4.91 -12.25 -3.92
CA LEU A 79 -4.07 -13.43 -4.15
C LEU A 79 -2.78 -13.09 -4.90
N ARG A 80 -2.86 -12.28 -5.97
CA ARG A 80 -1.66 -11.78 -6.69
C ARG A 80 -0.71 -11.00 -5.77
N THR A 81 -1.25 -10.18 -4.86
CA THR A 81 -0.45 -9.47 -3.86
C THR A 81 0.29 -10.46 -2.95
N TRP A 82 -0.39 -11.51 -2.47
CA TRP A 82 0.23 -12.52 -1.61
C TRP A 82 1.29 -13.35 -2.35
N ASP A 83 1.06 -13.70 -3.61
CA ASP A 83 2.02 -14.44 -4.43
C ASP A 83 3.32 -13.64 -4.60
N VAL A 84 3.23 -12.34 -4.93
CA VAL A 84 4.41 -11.47 -5.02
C VAL A 84 5.12 -11.36 -3.68
N LEU A 85 4.39 -11.05 -2.60
CA LEU A 85 5.01 -10.89 -1.28
C LEU A 85 5.66 -12.19 -0.79
N GLY A 86 5.04 -13.34 -1.08
CA GLY A 86 5.61 -14.66 -0.80
C GLY A 86 6.90 -14.90 -1.58
N SER A 87 6.98 -14.49 -2.84
CA SER A 87 8.21 -14.60 -3.65
C SER A 87 9.36 -13.72 -3.14
N LEU A 88 9.07 -12.67 -2.36
CA LEU A 88 10.02 -11.72 -1.81
C LEU A 88 10.44 -12.04 -0.37
N ALA A 89 9.84 -13.04 0.27
CA ALA A 89 10.07 -13.36 1.69
C ALA A 89 11.34 -14.20 1.94
N GLY A 90 12.15 -14.45 0.91
CA GLY A 90 13.40 -15.20 0.98
C GLY A 90 14.61 -14.38 1.42
#